data_AF-A0A316FUL8-F1
#
_entry.id   AF-A0A316FUL8-F1
#
_cell.length_a   1.000
_cell.length_b   1.000
_cell.length_c   1.000
_cell.angle_alpha   90.00
_cell.angle_beta   90.00
_cell.angle_gamma   90.00
#
_symmetry.space_group_name_H-M   'P 1'
#
loop_
_entity.id
_entity.type
_entity.pdbx_description
1 polymer ?
#
loop_
_entity_poly.entity_id
_entity_poly.type
_entity_poly.pdbx_seq_one_letter_code
_entity_poly.pdbx_strand_id
1 'polypeptide(L)'
;MTLNDRWWDWQVDRWDVSGLLLVADNDLTYHHSVEVTFTDVVWVSCTDLFHHPVFRTPTAAEYAFARQVTNDEAHHLFAWDAETATGTVPMMIVAESVRIVEGLVRH
;
A
#
# COMPACT_ATOMS: atom_id res chain seq x y z
N MET A 1 -13.69 7.51 -6.34
CA MET A 1 -14.23 6.51 -5.39
C MET A 1 -13.14 6.31 -4.35
N THR A 2 -13.42 6.58 -3.08
CA THR A 2 -12.43 6.55 -1.99
C THR A 2 -12.25 5.12 -1.50
N LEU A 3 -11.00 4.63 -1.49
CA LEU A 3 -10.65 3.27 -1.02
C LEU A 3 -10.96 3.03 0.47
N ASN A 4 -11.31 4.07 1.22
CA ASN A 4 -11.40 4.05 2.67
C ASN A 4 -12.64 3.31 3.23
N ASP A 5 -13.72 3.11 2.46
CA ASP A 5 -15.03 2.76 3.03
C ASP A 5 -15.51 1.31 2.78
N ARG A 6 -14.79 0.50 1.98
CA ARG A 6 -15.31 -0.81 1.50
C ARG A 6 -14.43 -2.04 1.75
N TRP A 7 -13.17 -1.85 2.14
CA TRP A 7 -12.19 -2.94 2.28
C TRP A 7 -11.42 -2.75 3.57
N TRP A 8 -11.79 -3.52 4.57
CA TRP A 8 -11.31 -3.35 5.95
C TRP A 8 -10.02 -4.10 6.20
N ASP A 9 -9.81 -5.23 5.54
CA ASP A 9 -8.62 -6.06 5.69
C ASP A 9 -7.71 -5.93 4.48
N TRP A 10 -6.44 -5.70 4.75
CA TRP A 10 -5.40 -5.55 3.74
C TRP A 10 -4.22 -6.44 4.05
N GLN A 11 -3.62 -6.99 3.00
CA GLN A 11 -2.47 -7.86 3.10
C GLN A 11 -1.46 -7.57 1.99
N VAL A 12 -0.17 -7.70 2.30
CA VAL A 12 0.89 -7.88 1.31
C VAL A 12 0.80 -9.31 0.78
N ASP A 13 0.28 -9.47 -0.44
CA ASP A 13 0.14 -10.79 -1.08
C ASP A 13 1.45 -11.23 -1.74
N ARG A 14 2.16 -10.28 -2.35
CA ARG A 14 3.39 -10.56 -3.08
C ARG A 14 4.37 -9.41 -3.02
N TRP A 15 5.65 -9.75 -2.85
CA TRP A 15 6.77 -8.84 -3.04
C TRP A 15 7.90 -9.56 -3.78
N ASP A 16 8.08 -9.22 -5.06
CA ASP A 16 9.10 -9.82 -5.91
C ASP A 16 9.63 -8.82 -6.96
N VAL A 17 10.34 -9.33 -7.97
CA VAL A 17 10.89 -8.53 -9.08
C VAL A 17 9.83 -7.81 -9.93
N SER A 18 8.57 -8.25 -9.86
CA SER A 18 7.44 -7.62 -10.57
C SER A 18 6.78 -6.49 -9.78
N GLY A 19 7.12 -6.34 -8.50
CA GLY A 19 6.64 -5.26 -7.64
C GLY A 19 6.05 -5.73 -6.33
N LEU A 20 5.30 -4.82 -5.69
CA LEU A 20 4.56 -5.08 -4.46
C LEU A 20 3.05 -5.14 -4.78
N LEU A 21 2.40 -6.23 -4.39
CA LEU A 21 0.96 -6.41 -4.51
C LEU A 21 0.32 -6.39 -3.12
N LEU A 22 -0.59 -5.43 -2.94
CA LEU A 22 -1.51 -5.42 -1.82
C LEU A 22 -2.87 -5.94 -2.28
N VAL A 23 -3.52 -6.75 -1.46
CA VAL A 23 -4.89 -7.22 -1.68
C VAL A 23 -5.79 -6.74 -0.56
N ALA A 24 -7.05 -6.48 -0.87
CA ALA A 24 -8.02 -6.04 0.12
C ALA A 24 -9.41 -6.67 -0.05
N ASP A 25 -10.04 -6.99 1.08
CA ASP A 25 -11.44 -7.41 1.18
C ASP A 25 -12.01 -7.13 2.58
N ASN A 26 -13.26 -7.52 2.82
CA ASN A 26 -13.85 -7.62 4.15
C ASN A 26 -13.51 -8.95 4.84
N ASP A 27 -13.06 -9.95 4.09
CA ASP A 27 -12.53 -11.23 4.56
C ASP A 27 -11.56 -11.81 3.52
N LEU A 28 -10.26 -11.79 3.82
CA LEU A 28 -9.20 -12.26 2.93
C LEU A 28 -9.05 -13.80 2.88
N THR A 29 -9.90 -14.57 3.56
CA THR A 29 -9.70 -16.03 3.71
C THR A 29 -9.82 -16.80 2.39
N TYR A 30 -10.63 -16.33 1.42
CA TYR A 30 -10.93 -17.09 0.19
C TYR A 30 -10.90 -16.28 -1.10
N HIS A 31 -11.04 -14.97 -1.00
CA HIS A 31 -11.05 -14.07 -2.13
C HIS A 31 -10.61 -12.68 -1.69
N HIS A 32 -10.25 -11.86 -2.67
CA HIS A 32 -10.11 -10.43 -2.49
C HIS A 32 -10.86 -9.69 -3.59
N SER A 33 -11.18 -8.44 -3.30
CA SER A 33 -12.00 -7.59 -4.16
C SER A 33 -11.23 -6.40 -4.72
N VAL A 34 -10.01 -6.17 -4.22
CA VAL A 34 -9.07 -5.14 -4.68
C VAL A 34 -7.67 -5.70 -4.76
N GLU A 35 -6.99 -5.34 -5.84
CA GLU A 35 -5.56 -5.48 -5.99
C GLU A 35 -4.94 -4.09 -6.19
N VAL A 36 -3.89 -3.78 -5.43
CA VAL A 36 -3.08 -2.58 -5.60
C VAL A 36 -1.65 -3.01 -5.89
N THR A 37 -1.21 -2.82 -7.14
CA THR A 37 0.14 -3.16 -7.58
C THR A 37 1.00 -1.91 -7.65
N PHE A 38 2.15 -1.93 -6.99
CA PHE A 38 3.20 -0.94 -7.12
C PHE A 38 4.34 -1.51 -7.96
N THR A 39 4.80 -0.77 -8.97
CA THR A 39 5.94 -1.16 -9.81
C THR A 39 7.15 -0.28 -9.53
N ASP A 40 8.34 -0.82 -9.79
CA ASP A 40 9.61 -0.12 -9.59
C ASP A 40 9.71 0.44 -8.15
N VAL A 41 9.44 -0.45 -7.20
CA VAL A 41 9.41 -0.14 -5.77
C VAL A 41 10.84 -0.04 -5.24
N VAL A 42 11.16 1.09 -4.65
CA VAL A 42 12.51 1.41 -4.12
C VAL A 42 12.52 1.54 -2.60
N TRP A 43 11.35 1.69 -1.98
CA TRP A 43 11.21 1.63 -0.54
C TRP A 43 9.84 1.07 -0.13
N VAL A 44 9.86 0.22 0.91
CA VAL A 44 8.65 -0.31 1.56
C VAL A 44 8.79 -0.20 3.07
N SER A 45 7.82 0.48 3.68
CA SER A 45 7.56 0.46 5.11
C SER A 45 6.07 0.14 5.29
N CYS A 46 5.73 -1.13 5.18
CA CYS A 46 4.37 -1.64 5.25
C CYS A 46 4.38 -2.93 6.05
N THR A 47 3.36 -3.16 6.88
CA THR A 47 3.19 -4.43 7.57
C THR A 47 2.48 -5.43 6.67
N ASP A 48 2.76 -6.72 6.85
CA ASP A 48 2.19 -7.76 6.00
C ASP A 48 0.65 -7.82 6.10
N LEU A 49 0.09 -7.48 7.26
CA LEU A 49 -1.36 -7.44 7.53
C LEU A 49 -1.72 -6.13 8.24
N PHE A 50 -2.82 -5.50 7.81
CA PHE A 50 -3.32 -4.26 8.42
C PHE A 50 -4.79 -4.00 8.11
N HIS A 51 -5.38 -3.09 8.88
CA HIS A 51 -6.81 -2.77 8.81
C HIS A 51 -7.06 -1.27 8.69
N HIS A 52 -8.21 -0.92 8.10
CA HIS A 52 -8.73 0.45 8.03
C HIS A 52 -7.70 1.50 7.53
N PRO A 53 -7.09 1.33 6.34
CA PRO A 53 -6.11 2.29 5.87
C PRO A 53 -6.74 3.67 5.63
N VAL A 54 -6.08 4.69 6.15
CA VAL A 54 -6.40 6.10 5.93
C VAL A 54 -5.30 6.70 5.06
N PHE A 55 -5.54 6.73 3.75
CA PHE A 55 -4.63 7.36 2.80
C PHE A 55 -4.56 8.87 3.05
N ARG A 56 -3.34 9.40 3.12
CA ARG A 56 -3.08 10.81 3.44
C ARG A 56 -1.98 11.38 2.58
N THR A 57 -1.95 12.71 2.49
CA THR A 57 -0.78 13.40 1.94
C THR A 57 0.44 13.08 2.80
N PRO A 58 1.59 12.74 2.20
CA PRO A 58 2.82 12.52 2.97
C PRO A 58 3.25 13.80 3.70
N THR A 59 3.87 13.61 4.86
CA THR A 59 4.47 14.68 5.65
C THR A 59 5.74 15.21 4.98
N ALA A 60 6.17 16.41 5.36
CA ALA A 60 7.43 16.98 4.85
C ALA A 60 8.66 16.09 5.17
N ALA A 61 8.64 15.38 6.31
CA ALA A 61 9.71 14.46 6.69
C ALA A 61 9.73 13.20 5.81
N GLU A 62 8.58 12.61 5.53
CA GLU A 62 8.46 11.47 4.61
C GLU A 62 8.87 11.87 3.18
N TYR A 63 8.52 13.07 2.72
CA TYR A 63 8.99 13.58 1.42
C TYR A 63 10.51 13.78 1.37
N ALA A 64 11.10 14.35 2.43
CA ALA A 64 12.55 14.54 2.50
C ALA A 64 13.28 13.19 2.49
N PHE A 65 12.75 12.19 3.21
CA PHE A 65 13.27 10.83 3.20
C PHE A 65 13.15 10.19 1.81
N ALA A 66 11.97 10.26 1.17
CA ALA A 66 11.77 9.68 -0.16
C ALA A 66 12.77 10.24 -1.18
N ARG A 67 13.03 11.56 -1.17
CA ARG A 67 14.06 12.18 -2.03
C ARG A 67 15.49 11.72 -1.75
N GLN A 68 15.78 11.26 -0.54
CA GLN A 68 17.09 10.67 -0.22
C GLN A 68 17.22 9.25 -0.77
N VAL A 69 16.11 8.51 -0.82
CA VAL A 69 16.08 7.14 -1.35
C VAL A 69 16.01 7.13 -2.88
N THR A 70 15.26 8.08 -3.46
CA THR A 70 15.03 8.19 -4.90
C THR A 70 15.68 9.48 -5.37
N ASN A 71 16.90 9.39 -5.87
CA ASN A 71 17.62 10.55 -6.39
C ASN A 71 17.06 10.99 -7.78
N ASP A 72 15.74 10.87 -7.98
CA ASP A 72 15.00 11.19 -9.18
C ASP A 72 13.58 11.70 -8.85
N GLU A 73 12.91 12.22 -9.87
CA GLU A 73 11.52 12.70 -9.80
C GLU A 73 10.49 11.70 -10.37
N ALA A 74 10.94 10.53 -10.82
CA ALA A 74 10.08 9.50 -11.40
C ALA A 74 9.30 8.74 -10.31
N HIS A 75 9.90 8.60 -9.12
CA HIS A 75 9.25 7.90 -8.02
C HIS A 75 8.27 8.79 -7.26
N HIS A 76 7.13 8.18 -6.91
CA HIS A 76 6.08 8.77 -6.11
C HIS A 76 6.05 8.17 -4.71
N LEU A 77 5.70 9.01 -3.74
CA LEU A 77 5.56 8.65 -2.33
C LEU A 77 4.08 8.44 -2.00
N PHE A 78 3.73 7.24 -1.55
CA PHE A 78 2.40 6.85 -1.10
C PHE A 78 2.42 6.65 0.41
N ALA A 79 1.57 7.35 1.15
CA ALA A 79 1.52 7.30 2.60
C ALA A 79 0.08 7.08 3.11
N TRP A 80 -0.06 6.24 4.11
CA TRP A 80 -1.31 5.99 4.80
C TRP A 80 -1.04 5.59 6.24
N ASP A 81 -2.01 5.78 7.11
CA ASP A 81 -1.97 5.22 8.47
C ASP A 81 -2.93 4.03 8.51
N ALA A 82 -2.57 2.95 9.20
CA ALA A 82 -3.43 1.78 9.32
C ALA A 82 -3.31 1.12 10.69
N GLU A 83 -4.37 0.43 11.09
CA GLU A 83 -4.41 -0.36 12.31
C GLU A 83 -3.68 -1.69 12.11
N THR A 84 -2.83 -2.03 13.08
CA THR A 84 -2.14 -3.31 13.15
C THR A 84 -2.43 -3.97 14.48
N ALA A 85 -1.96 -5.21 14.68
CA ALA A 85 -2.05 -5.89 15.97
C ALA A 85 -1.46 -5.09 17.15
N THR A 86 -0.54 -4.16 16.86
CA THR A 86 0.15 -3.33 17.87
C THR A 86 -0.39 -1.89 17.97
N GLY A 87 -1.39 -1.53 17.18
CA GLY A 87 -1.96 -0.18 17.11
C GLY A 87 -1.81 0.47 15.73
N THR A 88 -2.24 1.74 15.63
CA THR A 88 -2.16 2.51 14.39
C THR A 88 -0.73 2.95 14.10
N VAL A 89 -0.22 2.62 12.92
CA VAL A 89 1.14 2.96 12.49
C VAL A 89 1.13 3.61 11.11
N PRO A 90 2.07 4.54 10.83
CA PRO A 90 2.25 5.09 9.50
C PRO A 90 2.90 4.05 8.59
N MET A 91 2.43 3.99 7.35
CA MET A 91 2.94 3.16 6.27
C MET A 91 3.31 4.00 5.07
N MET A 92 4.29 3.50 4.33
CA MET A 92 4.92 4.26 3.26
C MET A 92 5.46 3.34 2.17
N ILE A 93 5.14 3.64 0.92
CA ILE A 93 5.74 3.03 -0.26
C ILE A 93 6.32 4.14 -1.14
N VAL A 94 7.50 3.89 -1.70
CA VAL A 94 8.05 4.72 -2.77
C VAL A 94 8.20 3.87 -4.03
N ALA A 95 7.51 4.27 -5.10
CA ALA A 95 7.37 3.49 -6.33
C ALA A 95 7.13 4.40 -7.55
N GLU A 96 7.52 3.98 -8.74
CA GLU A 96 7.28 4.76 -9.97
C GLU A 96 5.80 4.78 -10.35
N SER A 97 5.09 3.67 -10.17
CA SER A 97 3.68 3.60 -10.55
C SER A 97 2.83 2.80 -9.56
N VAL A 98 1.53 3.12 -9.55
CA VAL A 98 0.53 2.35 -8.83
C VAL A 98 -0.63 2.03 -9.77
N ARG A 99 -1.09 0.79 -9.73
CA ARG A 99 -2.28 0.32 -10.43
C ARG A 99 -3.26 -0.27 -9.43
N ILE A 100 -4.51 0.20 -9.51
CA ILE A 100 -5.61 -0.30 -8.68
C ILE A 100 -6.57 -1.04 -9.60
N VAL A 101 -6.91 -2.28 -9.24
CA VAL A 101 -7.92 -3.09 -9.92
C VAL A 101 -8.96 -3.48 -8.89
N GLU A 102 -10.21 -3.15 -9.17
CA GLU A 102 -11.36 -3.63 -8.40
C GLU A 102 -12.01 -4.80 -9.14
N GLY A 103 -12.28 -5.89 -8.43
CA GLY A 103 -12.90 -7.09 -8.99
C GLY A 103 -12.68 -8.30 -8.08
N LEU A 104 -13.63 -9.25 -8.11
CA LEU A 104 -13.52 -10.49 -7.34
C LEU A 104 -12.40 -11.37 -7.93
N VAL A 105 -11.37 -11.61 -7.14
CA VAL A 105 -10.28 -12.54 -7.42
C VAL A 105 -10.29 -13.63 -6.36
N ARG A 106 -10.17 -14.89 -6.78
CA ARG A 106 -10.11 -16.04 -5.86
C ARG A 106 -8.66 -16.47 -5.69
N HIS A 107 -8.24 -16.71 -4.45
CA HIS A 107 -6.93 -17.25 -4.12
C HIS A 107 -6.78 -18.70 -4.60
#